data_AF-A0A1G4NX53-F1
#
_entry.id   AF-A0A1G4NX53-F1
#
_cell.length_a   1.000
_cell.length_b   1.000
_cell.length_c   1.000
_cell.angle_alpha   90.00
_cell.angle_beta   90.00
_cell.angle_gamma   90.00
#
_symmetry.space_group_name_H-M   'P 1'
#
loop_
_entity.id
_entity.type
_entity.pdbx_description
1 polymer ?
#
loop_
_entity_poly.entity_id
_entity_poly.type
_entity_poly.pdbx_seq_one_letter_code
_entity_poly.pdbx_strand_id
1 'polypeptide(L)' 'MNIFWENIWKFPKFIISVFIGFFLTAAYPFFQLSKNRKIFYFIFSIIILIAGLLVIVLKEMLGYT' A
#
# COMPACT_ATOMS: atom_id res chain seq x y z
N MET A 1 35.74 -7.13 -15.00
CA MET A 1 35.04 -6.72 -13.75
C MET A 1 33.75 -5.92 -14.01
N ASN A 2 33.67 -5.08 -15.05
CA ASN A 2 32.48 -4.24 -15.31
C ASN A 2 31.19 -5.03 -15.57
N ILE A 3 31.27 -6.16 -16.27
CA ILE A 3 30.10 -6.98 -16.63
C ILE A 3 29.38 -7.54 -15.39
N PHE A 4 30.13 -7.92 -14.34
CA PHE A 4 29.56 -8.44 -13.11
C PHE A 4 28.74 -7.38 -12.37
N TRP A 5 29.33 -6.19 -12.19
CA TRP A 5 28.65 -5.06 -11.56
C TRP A 5 27.46 -4.59 -12.40
N GLU A 6 27.57 -4.55 -13.72
CA GLU A 6 26.47 -4.20 -14.61
C GLU A 6 25.27 -5.16 -14.47
N ASN A 7 25.53 -6.47 -14.31
CA ASN A 7 24.48 -7.45 -14.13
C ASN A 7 23.80 -7.35 -12.75
N ILE A 8 24.55 -7.00 -11.69
CA ILE A 8 23.97 -6.73 -10.37
C ILE A 8 22.98 -5.57 -10.43
N TRP A 9 23.31 -4.49 -11.14
CA TRP A 9 22.43 -3.32 -11.26
C TRP A 9 21.15 -3.57 -12.08
N LYS A 10 21.13 -4.59 -12.95
CA LYS A 10 19.94 -4.95 -13.75
C LYS A 10 18.81 -5.50 -12.88
N PHE A 11 19.12 -6.23 -11.82
CA PHE A 11 18.10 -6.87 -10.97
C PHE A 11 17.26 -5.87 -10.17
N PRO A 12 17.83 -4.90 -9.41
CA PRO A 12 17.06 -3.84 -8.77
C PRO A 12 16.25 -3.01 -9.77
N LYS A 13 16.82 -2.72 -10.94
CA LYS A 13 16.14 -1.96 -11.99
C LYS A 13 14.91 -2.70 -12.52
N PHE A 14 15.01 -4.01 -12.71
CA PHE A 14 13.88 -4.86 -13.07
C PHE A 14 12.79 -4.82 -11.99
N ILE A 15 13.16 -5.02 -10.73
CA ILE A 15 12.21 -5.01 -9.61
C ILE A 15 11.47 -3.66 -9.54
N ILE A 16 12.20 -2.55 -9.60
CA ILE A 16 11.61 -1.20 -9.60
C ILE A 16 10.67 -1.01 -10.80
N SER A 17 11.08 -1.44 -12.00
CA SER A 17 10.26 -1.35 -13.20
C SER A 17 8.95 -2.17 -13.09
N VAL A 18 9.03 -3.38 -12.53
CA VAL A 18 7.85 -4.23 -12.29
C VAL A 18 6.94 -3.60 -11.26
N PHE A 19 7.48 -3.11 -10.14
CA PHE A 19 6.68 -2.42 -9.13
C PHE A 19 6.00 -1.19 -9.68
N ILE A 20 6.70 -0.33 -10.43
CA ILE A 20 6.12 0.86 -11.04
C ILE A 20 5.00 0.47 -12.03
N GLY A 21 5.24 -0.48 -12.92
CA GLY A 21 4.23 -0.93 -13.89
C GLY A 21 3.01 -1.56 -13.21
N PHE A 22 3.25 -2.38 -12.19
CA PHE A 22 2.20 -2.98 -11.37
C PHE A 22 1.38 -1.91 -10.64
N PHE A 23 2.03 -0.96 -9.96
CA PHE A 23 1.33 0.10 -9.26
C PHE A 23 0.54 1.00 -10.21
N LEU A 24 1.09 1.37 -11.38
CA LEU A 24 0.36 2.20 -12.34
C LEU A 24 -0.91 1.51 -12.88
N THR A 25 -0.84 0.20 -13.13
CA THR A 25 -1.98 -0.57 -13.66
C THR A 25 -2.97 -0.93 -12.56
N ALA A 26 -2.49 -1.43 -11.42
CA ALA A 26 -3.31 -1.84 -10.29
C ALA A 26 -3.91 -0.66 -9.50
N ALA A 27 -3.26 0.52 -9.49
CA ALA A 27 -3.79 1.70 -8.81
C ALA A 27 -4.92 2.41 -9.57
N TYR A 28 -5.06 2.20 -10.88
CA TYR A 28 -6.07 2.87 -11.69
C TYR A 28 -7.52 2.66 -11.20
N PRO A 29 -7.97 1.43 -10.88
CA PRO A 29 -9.27 1.21 -10.26
C PRO A 29 -9.45 1.96 -8.94
N PHE A 30 -8.41 2.06 -8.10
CA PHE A 30 -8.48 2.82 -6.83
C PHE A 30 -8.66 4.32 -7.08
N PHE A 31 -7.98 4.89 -8.09
CA PHE A 31 -8.21 6.28 -8.49
C PHE A 31 -9.61 6.50 -9.06
N GLN A 32 -10.19 5.50 -9.73
CA GLN A 32 -11.56 5.57 -10.24
C GLN A 32 -12.61 5.47 -9.13
N LEU A 33 -12.39 4.61 -8.13
CA LEU A 33 -13.19 4.53 -6.90
C LEU A 33 -13.13 5.84 -6.09
N SER A 34 -11.95 6.49 -6.04
CA SER A 34 -11.76 7.79 -5.37
C SER A 34 -12.55 8.93 -6.02
N LYS A 35 -12.82 8.88 -7.34
CA LYS A 35 -13.67 9.88 -8.01
C LYS A 35 -15.10 9.90 -7.47
N ASN A 36 -15.61 8.75 -7.02
CA ASN A 36 -16.90 8.70 -6.34
C ASN A 36 -16.73 9.08 -4.88
N ARG A 37 -16.78 10.40 -4.61
CA ARG A 37 -16.58 10.97 -3.26
C ARG A 37 -17.40 10.28 -2.18
N LYS A 38 -18.64 9.86 -2.46
CA LYS A 38 -19.49 9.15 -1.48
C LYS A 38 -18.92 7.79 -1.08
N ILE A 39 -18.50 6.99 -2.06
CA ILE A 39 -17.88 5.69 -1.83
C ILE A 39 -16.52 5.85 -1.16
N PHE A 40 -15.74 6.86 -1.58
CA PHE A 40 -14.47 7.18 -0.95
C PHE A 40 -14.62 7.50 0.54
N TYR A 41 -15.53 8.42 0.92
CA TYR A 41 -15.77 8.73 2.33
C TYR A 41 -16.29 7.53 3.12
N PHE A 42 -17.13 6.69 2.51
CA PHE A 42 -17.62 5.46 3.14
C PHE A 42 -16.48 4.48 3.45
N ILE A 43 -15.64 4.17 2.46
CA ILE A 43 -14.48 3.29 2.63
C ILE A 43 -13.51 3.89 3.67
N PHE A 44 -13.26 5.19 3.60
CA PHE A 44 -12.37 5.88 4.55
C PHE A 44 -12.89 5.80 5.99
N SER A 45 -14.20 5.95 6.19
CA SER A 45 -14.82 5.82 7.53
C SER A 45 -14.69 4.39 8.10
N ILE A 46 -14.83 3.37 7.25
CA ILE A 46 -14.64 1.97 7.64
C ILE A 46 -13.19 1.72 8.05
N ILE A 47 -12.21 2.24 7.29
CA ILE A 47 -10.79 2.08 7.61
C ILE A 47 -10.46 2.70 8.96
N ILE A 48 -10.96 3.92 9.23
CA ILE A 48 -10.76 4.59 10.53
C ILE A 48 -11.36 3.76 11.66
N LEU A 49 -12.58 3.24 11.46
CA LEU A 49 -13.27 2.43 12.46
C LEU A 49 -12.49 1.15 12.78
N ILE A 50 -12.02 0.44 11.75
CA ILE A 50 -11.20 -0.77 11.92
C ILE A 50 -9.88 -0.45 12.62
N ALA A 51 -9.21 0.65 12.24
CA ALA A 51 -7.98 1.07 12.89
C ALA A 51 -8.20 1.40 14.38
N GLY A 52 -9.30 2.09 14.70
CA GLY A 52 -9.68 2.37 16.09
C GLY A 52 -9.92 1.09 16.89
N LEU A 53 -10.66 0.13 16.33
CA LEU A 53 -10.89 -1.17 16.95
C LEU A 53 -9.59 -1.93 17.18
N LEU A 54 -8.67 -1.94 16.20
CA LEU A 54 -7.36 -2.56 16.35
C LEU A 54 -6.55 -1.93 17.47
N VAL A 55 -6.55 -0.59 17.57
CA VAL A 55 -5.88 0.11 18.68
C VAL A 55 -6.47 -0.29 20.03
N ILE A 56 -7.80 -0.37 20.14
CA ILE A 56 -8.47 -0.83 21.37
C ILE A 56 -8.05 -2.26 21.70
N VAL A 57 -8.12 -3.18 20.74
CA VAL A 57 -7.74 -4.58 20.96
C VAL A 57 -6.28 -4.69 21.42
N LEU A 58 -5.37 -3.97 20.76
CA LEU A 58 -3.96 -3.95 21.14
C LEU A 58 -3.77 -3.38 22.55
N LYS A 59 -4.47 -2.30 22.87
CA LYS A 59 -4.45 -1.65 24.18
C LYS A 59 -4.87 -2.63 25.29
N GLU A 60 -5.95 -3.37 25.08
CA GLU A 60 -6.42 -4.43 25.99
C GLU A 60 -5.41 -5.58 26.11
N MET A 61 -4.84 -6.03 25.00
CA MET A 61 -3.83 -7.11 25.00
C MET A 61 -2.55 -6.74 25.75
N LEU A 62 -2.18 -5.45 25.72
CA LEU A 62 -0.98 -4.93 26.37
C LEU A 62 -1.23 -4.48 27.82
N GLY A 63 -2.48 -4.52 28.30
CA GLY A 63 -2.84 -4.07 29.65
C GLY A 63 -2.67 -2.56 29.85
N TYR A 64 -2.65 -1.79 28.78
CA TYR A 64 -2.67 -0.33 28.84
C TYR A 64 -4.11 0.09 29.12
N THR A 65 -4.42 0.61 30.31
CA THR A 65 -5.72 1.22 30.64
C THR A 65 -5.82 2.67 30.21
#